data_AF-A0A946FCI0-F1
#
_entry.id   AF-A0A946FCI0-F1
#
_cell.length_a   1.000
_cell.length_b   1.000
_cell.length_c   1.000
_cell.angle_alpha   90.00
_cell.angle_beta   90.00
_cell.angle_gamma   90.00
#
_symmetry.space_group_name_H-M   'P 1'
#
loop_
_entity.id
_entity.type
_entity.pdbx_description
1 polymer ?
#
loop_
_entity_poly.entity_id
_entity_poly.type
_entity_poly.pdbx_seq_one_letter_code
_entity_poly.pdbx_strand_id
1 'polypeptide(L)'
;MSSKDSVVPFVFDALAVRGAVVQLEGAWSRIQQEHGYPRPVANVLGHSAAATSLIAQSLKFDGSITLQINGDGPLSMLVMQCTDNLDIRGIATASEVSSDADFASLVTNARCAVTVDAGAMERPYQGIVEVNAGSLAMSLENYFEKSVQVPSHLALCSDAFLCGGILLQQMPGEKPVGEDDWRRLGALGGTLRTEDLLDGATSTLLQKLFVEDDVRV
;
A
#
# COMPACT_ATOMS: atom_id res chain seq x y z
N MET A 1 -18.61 -0.09 18.49
CA MET A 1 -17.20 -0.49 18.38
C MET A 1 -16.53 0.56 17.50
N SER A 2 -15.51 1.25 18.01
CA SER A 2 -14.80 2.26 17.21
C SER A 2 -13.97 1.53 16.16
N SER A 3 -14.38 1.61 14.89
CA SER A 3 -13.57 1.18 13.76
C SER A 3 -12.18 1.82 13.87
N LYS A 4 -11.11 1.03 13.75
CA LYS A 4 -9.73 1.54 13.72
C LYS A 4 -9.29 1.75 12.27
N ASP A 5 -9.43 2.99 11.80
CA ASP A 5 -8.74 3.46 10.60
C ASP A 5 -7.57 4.34 11.06
N SER A 6 -6.34 3.98 10.69
CA SER A 6 -5.15 4.73 11.09
C SER A 6 -4.01 4.58 10.10
N VAL A 7 -3.26 5.67 9.92
CA VAL A 7 -1.94 5.65 9.30
C VAL A 7 -0.96 6.28 10.28
N VAL A 8 0.08 5.53 10.63
CA VAL A 8 1.04 5.92 11.67
C VAL A 8 2.44 5.97 11.04
N PRO A 9 3.00 7.17 10.80
CA PRO A 9 4.37 7.30 10.35
C PRO A 9 5.34 6.94 11.48
N PHE A 10 6.55 6.53 11.11
CA PHE A 10 7.65 6.28 12.03
C PHE A 10 9.00 6.48 11.33
N VAL A 11 10.07 6.54 12.11
CA VAL A 11 11.45 6.68 11.62
C VAL A 11 12.38 5.74 12.37
N PHE A 12 13.43 5.29 11.70
CA PHE A 12 14.54 4.58 12.33
C PHE A 12 15.55 5.62 12.82
N ASP A 13 15.93 5.61 14.09
CA ASP A 13 16.82 6.65 14.63
C ASP A 13 18.28 6.45 14.17
N ALA A 14 18.69 5.20 13.94
CA ALA A 14 20.06 4.85 13.54
C ALA A 14 20.26 4.69 12.02
N LEU A 15 19.17 4.61 11.25
CA LEU A 15 19.19 4.38 9.80
C LEU A 15 18.43 5.50 9.10
N ALA A 16 18.91 5.93 7.94
CA ALA A 16 18.25 6.95 7.11
C ALA A 16 16.99 6.38 6.41
N VAL A 17 16.04 5.87 7.19
CA VAL A 17 14.81 5.20 6.75
C VAL A 17 13.63 5.80 7.50
N ARG A 18 12.58 6.11 6.74
CA ARG A 18 11.26 6.41 7.28
C ARG A 18 10.28 5.31 6.88
N GLY A 19 9.20 5.19 7.62
CA GLY A 19 8.11 4.32 7.22
C GLY A 19 6.75 4.80 7.69
N ALA A 20 5.74 4.05 7.30
CA ALA A 20 4.39 4.20 7.82
C ALA A 20 3.70 2.83 7.87
N VAL A 21 2.87 2.63 8.89
CA VAL A 21 1.94 1.50 8.98
C VAL A 21 0.53 2.01 8.73
N VAL A 22 -0.25 1.28 7.94
CA VAL A 22 -1.69 1.55 7.75
C VAL A 22 -2.51 0.35 8.22
N GLN A 23 -3.64 0.66 8.87
CA GLN A 23 -4.69 -0.28 9.22
C GLN A 23 -6.03 0.38 8.91
N LEU A 24 -6.86 -0.29 8.11
CA LEU A 24 -8.18 0.17 7.70
C LEU A 24 -9.20 -0.94 7.98
N GLU A 25 -10.12 -0.67 8.90
CA GLU A 25 -11.21 -1.58 9.26
C GLU A 25 -12.54 -1.02 8.75
N GLY A 26 -12.86 0.22 9.09
CA GLY A 26 -14.16 0.83 8.76
C GLY A 26 -14.21 1.30 7.33
N ALA A 27 -13.16 1.96 6.86
CA ALA A 27 -13.03 2.32 5.45
C ALA A 27 -13.12 1.07 4.57
N TRP A 28 -12.42 0.00 4.97
CA TRP A 28 -12.44 -1.26 4.24
C TRP A 28 -13.80 -1.95 4.27
N SER A 29 -14.44 -2.01 5.44
CA SER A 29 -15.78 -2.57 5.57
C SER A 29 -16.81 -1.82 4.72
N ARG A 30 -16.72 -0.49 4.60
CA ARG A 30 -17.62 0.30 3.75
C ARG A 30 -17.45 -0.07 2.27
N ILE A 31 -16.21 -0.14 1.79
CA ILE A 31 -15.90 -0.49 0.39
C ILE A 31 -16.40 -1.90 0.04
N GLN A 32 -16.26 -2.87 0.95
CA GLN A 32 -16.71 -4.25 0.69
C GLN A 32 -18.23 -4.43 0.66
N GLN A 33 -18.96 -3.70 1.51
CA GLN A 33 -20.41 -3.86 1.65
C GLN A 33 -21.19 -3.52 0.37
N GLU A 34 -20.61 -2.71 -0.52
CA GLU A 34 -21.32 -2.18 -1.69
C GLU A 34 -21.36 -3.17 -2.87
N HIS A 35 -20.50 -4.20 -2.91
CA HIS A 35 -20.24 -4.92 -4.17
C HIS A 35 -20.14 -6.45 -4.12
N GLY A 36 -19.84 -7.07 -2.97
CA GLY A 36 -19.81 -8.54 -2.86
C GLY A 36 -18.76 -9.23 -3.76
N TYR A 37 -17.55 -8.67 -3.84
CA TYR A 37 -16.48 -9.16 -4.72
C TYR A 37 -15.99 -10.58 -4.40
N PRO A 38 -15.58 -11.37 -5.41
CA PRO A 38 -14.80 -12.58 -5.19
C PRO A 38 -13.52 -12.26 -4.40
N ARG A 39 -13.11 -13.19 -3.52
CA ARG A 39 -11.97 -12.98 -2.60
C ARG A 39 -10.69 -12.48 -3.30
N PRO A 40 -10.24 -13.01 -4.46
CA PRO A 40 -9.04 -12.49 -5.11
C PRO A 40 -9.16 -11.02 -5.53
N VAL A 41 -10.34 -10.61 -6.02
CA VAL A 41 -10.61 -9.22 -6.40
C VAL A 41 -10.67 -8.32 -5.16
N ALA A 42 -11.33 -8.77 -4.10
CA ALA A 42 -11.36 -8.07 -2.82
C ALA A 42 -9.94 -7.87 -2.26
N ASN A 43 -9.07 -8.88 -2.35
CA ASN A 43 -7.68 -8.75 -1.88
C ASN A 43 -6.91 -7.67 -2.65
N VAL A 44 -7.03 -7.61 -3.98
CA VAL A 44 -6.35 -6.55 -4.77
C VAL A 44 -6.92 -5.18 -4.44
N LEU A 45 -8.23 -5.07 -4.22
CA LEU A 45 -8.88 -3.84 -3.79
C LEU A 45 -8.40 -3.40 -2.39
N GLY A 46 -8.28 -4.33 -1.45
CA GLY A 46 -7.76 -4.09 -0.11
C GLY A 46 -6.29 -3.65 -0.12
N HIS A 47 -5.45 -4.34 -0.91
CA HIS A 47 -4.05 -3.93 -1.13
C HIS A 47 -3.96 -2.55 -1.75
N SER A 48 -4.85 -2.23 -2.70
CA SER A 48 -4.90 -0.90 -3.32
C SER A 48 -5.26 0.18 -2.31
N ALA A 49 -6.24 -0.07 -1.43
CA ALA A 49 -6.63 0.86 -0.37
C ALA A 49 -5.49 1.13 0.63
N ALA A 50 -4.81 0.07 1.08
CA ALA A 50 -3.65 0.21 1.94
C ALA A 50 -2.49 0.96 1.24
N ALA A 51 -2.19 0.60 0.00
CA ALA A 51 -1.14 1.25 -0.78
C ALA A 51 -1.41 2.75 -1.00
N THR A 52 -2.59 3.13 -1.49
CA THR A 52 -2.91 4.55 -1.73
C THR A 52 -2.86 5.37 -0.45
N SER A 53 -3.27 4.80 0.69
CA SER A 53 -3.20 5.46 2.00
C SER A 53 -1.77 5.70 2.46
N LEU A 54 -0.88 4.70 2.32
CA LEU A 54 0.54 4.84 2.63
C LEU A 54 1.22 5.89 1.74
N ILE A 55 0.87 5.90 0.45
CA ILE A 55 1.42 6.86 -0.51
C ILE A 55 0.94 8.28 -0.21
N ALA A 56 -0.35 8.46 0.07
CA ALA A 56 -0.92 9.75 0.45
C ALA A 56 -0.22 10.33 1.69
N GLN A 57 -0.02 9.50 2.71
CA GLN A 57 0.70 9.90 3.93
C GLN A 57 2.16 10.32 3.67
N SER A 58 2.85 9.69 2.71
CA SER A 58 4.27 9.95 2.44
C SER A 58 4.51 11.29 1.72
N LEU A 59 3.53 11.78 0.95
CA LEU A 59 3.68 12.92 0.05
C LEU A 59 3.31 14.29 0.66
N LYS A 60 2.65 14.33 1.83
CA LYS A 60 2.33 15.56 2.60
C LYS A 60 1.78 16.73 1.73
N PHE A 61 0.76 16.45 0.93
CA PHE A 61 0.15 17.42 0.02
C PHE A 61 -1.36 17.53 0.29
N ASP A 62 -1.95 18.66 -0.10
CA ASP A 62 -3.38 18.91 0.00
C ASP A 62 -4.09 18.43 -1.28
N GLY A 63 -4.62 17.20 -1.28
CA GLY A 63 -5.23 16.64 -2.48
C GLY A 63 -5.58 15.15 -2.41
N SER A 64 -5.44 14.44 -3.53
CA SER A 64 -5.71 12.99 -3.59
C SER A 64 -4.70 12.18 -4.40
N ILE A 65 -4.52 10.92 -3.99
CA ILE A 65 -3.86 9.87 -4.75
C ILE A 65 -4.92 8.98 -5.38
N THR A 66 -4.77 8.67 -6.67
CA THR A 66 -5.58 7.67 -7.36
C THR A 66 -4.68 6.58 -7.93
N LEU A 67 -4.90 5.34 -7.53
CA LEU A 67 -4.33 4.15 -8.15
C LEU A 67 -5.37 3.53 -9.09
N GLN A 68 -4.96 3.28 -10.32
CA GLN A 68 -5.83 2.70 -11.35
C GLN A 68 -5.15 1.50 -12.00
N ILE A 69 -5.88 0.39 -12.12
CA ILE A 69 -5.48 -0.80 -12.87
C ILE A 69 -6.52 -1.05 -13.96
N ASN A 70 -6.08 -1.23 -15.20
CA ASN A 70 -6.94 -1.65 -16.31
C ASN A 70 -6.26 -2.75 -17.09
N GLY A 71 -6.95 -3.86 -17.34
CA GLY A 71 -6.39 -4.97 -18.09
C GLY A 71 -7.43 -5.78 -18.84
N ASP A 72 -6.93 -6.78 -19.55
CA ASP A 72 -7.75 -7.73 -20.34
C ASP A 72 -8.08 -8.99 -19.54
N GLY A 73 -7.58 -9.10 -18.30
CA GLY A 73 -7.85 -10.21 -17.40
C GLY A 73 -9.22 -10.11 -16.71
N PRO A 74 -9.52 -11.08 -15.81
CA PRO A 74 -10.76 -11.08 -15.05
C PRO A 74 -10.97 -9.81 -14.22
N LEU A 75 -9.90 -9.15 -13.77
CA LEU A 75 -9.96 -7.79 -13.21
C LEU A 75 -9.76 -6.77 -14.34
N SER A 76 -10.87 -6.30 -14.93
CA SER A 76 -10.82 -5.40 -16.08
C SER A 76 -10.58 -3.94 -15.70
N MET A 77 -11.03 -3.54 -14.51
CA MET A 77 -10.81 -2.22 -13.96
C MET A 77 -10.74 -2.27 -12.43
N LEU A 78 -9.81 -1.53 -11.86
CA LEU A 78 -9.80 -1.13 -10.45
C LEU A 78 -9.42 0.33 -10.37
N VAL A 79 -10.16 1.10 -9.58
CA VAL A 79 -9.81 2.47 -9.21
C VAL A 79 -9.90 2.57 -7.70
N MET A 80 -8.82 3.07 -7.08
CA MET A 80 -8.75 3.36 -5.66
C MET A 80 -8.26 4.78 -5.47
N GLN A 81 -8.98 5.59 -4.72
CA GLN A 81 -8.59 6.95 -4.38
C GLN A 81 -8.51 7.12 -2.87
N CYS A 82 -7.47 7.82 -2.42
CA CYS A 82 -7.30 8.27 -1.05
C CYS A 82 -7.03 9.78 -1.05
N THR A 83 -7.75 10.54 -0.22
CA THR A 83 -7.44 11.95 0.03
C THR A 83 -6.36 12.11 1.10
N ASP A 84 -5.87 13.34 1.28
CA ASP A 84 -5.01 13.76 2.38
C ASP A 84 -5.64 13.53 3.77
N ASN A 85 -6.97 13.59 3.86
CA ASN A 85 -7.73 13.32 5.08
C ASN A 85 -8.01 11.82 5.33
N LEU A 86 -7.37 10.94 4.56
CA LEU A 86 -7.58 9.49 4.57
C LEU A 86 -9.03 9.09 4.24
N ASP A 87 -9.74 9.91 3.47
CA ASP A 87 -11.01 9.48 2.88
C ASP A 87 -10.71 8.58 1.69
N ILE A 88 -11.14 7.32 1.81
CA ILE A 88 -10.86 6.28 0.83
C ILE A 88 -12.14 5.86 0.14
N ARG A 89 -12.06 5.75 -1.19
CA ARG A 89 -13.11 5.17 -2.03
C ARG A 89 -12.49 4.36 -3.15
N GLY A 90 -13.11 3.25 -3.50
CA GLY A 90 -12.63 2.47 -4.61
C GLY A 90 -13.69 1.53 -5.14
N ILE A 91 -13.48 1.11 -6.39
CA ILE A 91 -14.35 0.20 -7.10
C ILE A 91 -13.50 -0.73 -7.97
N ALA A 92 -13.95 -1.96 -8.13
CA ALA A 92 -13.44 -2.89 -9.11
C ALA A 92 -14.56 -3.36 -10.04
N THR A 93 -14.22 -3.57 -11.31
CA THR A 93 -15.03 -4.32 -12.27
C THR A 93 -14.30 -5.63 -12.53
N ALA A 94 -14.95 -6.75 -12.24
CA ALA A 94 -14.40 -8.07 -12.50
C ALA A 94 -15.46 -9.04 -13.02
N SER A 95 -15.02 -10.00 -13.83
CA SER A 95 -15.82 -11.16 -14.21
C SER A 95 -15.86 -12.20 -13.10
N GLU A 96 -16.48 -13.35 -13.35
CA GLU A 96 -16.29 -14.52 -12.49
C GLU A 96 -14.80 -14.89 -12.43
N VAL A 97 -14.33 -15.23 -11.22
CA VAL A 97 -12.94 -15.61 -10.94
C VAL A 97 -12.94 -16.81 -10.00
N SER A 98 -12.02 -17.76 -10.23
CA SER A 98 -11.73 -18.83 -9.28
C SER A 98 -11.31 -18.25 -7.92
N SER A 99 -11.68 -18.90 -6.81
CA SER A 99 -11.27 -18.50 -5.45
C SER A 99 -9.76 -18.49 -5.25
N ASP A 100 -9.04 -19.28 -6.05
CA ASP A 100 -7.60 -19.51 -5.92
C ASP A 100 -6.80 -18.78 -7.02
N ALA A 101 -7.44 -17.85 -7.75
CA ALA A 101 -6.75 -17.05 -8.74
C ALA A 101 -5.66 -16.18 -8.09
N ASP A 102 -4.47 -16.21 -8.67
CA ASP A 102 -3.37 -15.37 -8.27
C ASP A 102 -3.45 -13.96 -8.91
N PHE A 103 -2.57 -13.06 -8.45
CA PHE A 103 -2.53 -11.71 -8.97
C PHE A 103 -2.29 -11.70 -10.49
N ALA A 104 -1.30 -12.46 -10.97
CA ALA A 104 -0.95 -12.55 -12.39
C ALA A 104 -2.16 -12.86 -13.29
N SER A 105 -2.97 -13.85 -12.89
CA SER A 105 -4.15 -14.25 -13.64
C SER A 105 -5.19 -13.13 -13.70
N LEU A 106 -5.38 -12.38 -12.61
CA LEU A 106 -6.32 -11.26 -12.53
C LEU A 106 -5.94 -10.12 -13.48
N VAL A 107 -4.66 -9.77 -13.53
CA VAL A 107 -4.15 -8.55 -14.19
C VAL A 107 -3.46 -8.80 -15.54
N THR A 108 -3.98 -9.76 -16.31
CA THR A 108 -3.45 -10.07 -17.65
C THR A 108 -3.43 -8.82 -18.55
N ASN A 109 -2.27 -8.54 -19.15
CA ASN A 109 -2.02 -7.33 -19.98
C ASN A 109 -2.41 -6.01 -19.31
N ALA A 110 -2.42 -5.96 -17.97
CA ALA A 110 -2.88 -4.78 -17.28
C ALA A 110 -1.87 -3.63 -17.33
N ARG A 111 -2.40 -2.42 -17.31
CA ARG A 111 -1.69 -1.18 -17.07
C ARG A 111 -2.05 -0.70 -15.68
N CYS A 112 -1.06 -0.26 -14.92
CA CYS A 112 -1.26 0.41 -13.65
C CYS A 112 -0.75 1.85 -13.75
N ALA A 113 -1.47 2.77 -13.11
CA ALA A 113 -1.08 4.17 -13.03
C ALA A 113 -1.38 4.71 -11.63
N VAL A 114 -0.49 5.58 -11.15
CA VAL A 114 -0.68 6.36 -9.92
C VAL A 114 -0.76 7.83 -10.31
N THR A 115 -1.89 8.45 -10.02
CA THR A 115 -2.12 9.88 -10.24
C THR A 115 -2.07 10.60 -8.91
N VAL A 116 -1.27 11.65 -8.83
CA VAL A 116 -1.19 12.59 -7.71
C VAL A 116 -1.85 13.89 -8.15
N ASP A 117 -2.94 14.26 -7.51
CA ASP A 117 -3.61 15.53 -7.70
C ASP A 117 -3.40 16.39 -6.46
N ALA A 118 -2.51 17.40 -6.55
CA ALA A 118 -2.17 18.31 -5.46
C ALA A 118 -3.07 19.56 -5.41
N GLY A 119 -4.32 19.42 -5.86
CA GLY A 119 -5.33 20.47 -5.76
C GLY A 119 -5.13 21.61 -6.78
N ALA A 120 -5.83 22.72 -6.55
CA ALA A 120 -6.07 23.74 -7.57
C ALA A 120 -4.84 24.52 -8.05
N MET A 121 -3.69 24.42 -7.37
CA MET A 121 -2.49 25.20 -7.71
C MET A 121 -1.47 24.43 -8.54
N GLU A 122 -1.62 23.11 -8.70
CA GLU A 122 -0.65 22.28 -9.43
C GLU A 122 -1.32 21.37 -10.46
N ARG A 123 -0.60 21.06 -11.55
CA ARG A 123 -1.10 20.12 -12.54
C ARG A 123 -1.00 18.70 -11.98
N PRO A 124 -2.04 17.87 -12.08
CA PRO A 124 -1.96 16.48 -11.67
C PRO A 124 -0.80 15.78 -12.36
N TYR A 125 -0.02 15.04 -11.57
CA TYR A 125 1.07 14.20 -12.04
C TYR A 125 0.59 12.76 -12.14
N GLN A 126 0.93 12.06 -13.23
CA GLN A 126 0.61 10.65 -13.39
C GLN A 126 1.89 9.85 -13.67
N GLY A 127 2.19 8.90 -12.79
CA GLY A 127 3.21 7.90 -12.97
C GLY A 127 2.63 6.60 -13.52
N ILE A 128 3.27 6.03 -14.53
CA ILE A 128 2.93 4.70 -15.05
C ILE A 128 3.68 3.65 -14.23
N VAL A 129 2.95 2.66 -13.74
CA VAL A 129 3.47 1.55 -12.94
C VAL A 129 3.49 0.31 -13.83
N GLU A 130 4.67 -0.26 -14.02
CA GLU A 130 4.81 -1.58 -14.67
C GLU A 130 4.21 -2.65 -13.76
N VAL A 131 3.21 -3.37 -14.26
CA VAL A 131 2.55 -4.43 -13.51
C VAL A 131 3.48 -5.63 -13.42
N ASN A 132 3.89 -5.96 -12.19
CA ASN A 132 4.64 -7.17 -11.87
C ASN A 132 3.66 -8.31 -11.56
N ALA A 133 3.83 -9.46 -12.24
CA ALA A 133 2.96 -10.61 -12.06
C ALA A 133 2.93 -11.18 -10.62
N GLY A 134 3.96 -10.90 -9.81
CA GLY A 134 4.04 -11.36 -8.43
C GLY A 134 3.02 -10.70 -7.51
N SER A 135 2.94 -9.37 -7.49
CA SER A 135 1.98 -8.63 -6.65
C SER A 135 1.90 -7.14 -6.98
N LEU A 136 0.84 -6.49 -6.48
CA LEU A 136 0.73 -5.03 -6.48
C LEU A 136 1.87 -4.36 -5.71
N ALA A 137 2.27 -4.93 -4.57
CA ALA A 137 3.37 -4.41 -3.76
C ALA A 137 4.67 -4.34 -4.56
N MET A 138 5.07 -5.45 -5.20
CA MET A 138 6.25 -5.50 -6.07
C MET A 138 6.15 -4.54 -7.25
N SER A 139 4.95 -4.35 -7.81
CA SER A 139 4.72 -3.39 -8.90
C SER A 139 5.04 -1.95 -8.44
N LEU A 140 4.55 -1.59 -7.25
CA LEU A 140 4.77 -0.27 -6.66
C LEU A 140 6.21 -0.07 -6.16
N GLU A 141 6.85 -1.08 -5.57
CA GLU A 141 8.28 -1.02 -5.22
C GLU A 141 9.14 -0.71 -6.45
N ASN A 142 8.94 -1.45 -7.55
CA ASN A 142 9.63 -1.21 -8.81
C ASN A 142 9.39 0.21 -9.35
N TYR A 143 8.17 0.73 -9.21
CA TYR A 143 7.84 2.09 -9.59
C TYR A 143 8.58 3.13 -8.72
N PHE A 144 8.61 2.95 -7.40
CA PHE A 144 9.34 3.86 -6.52
C PHE A 144 10.84 3.86 -6.80
N GLU A 145 11.42 2.69 -7.05
CA GLU A 145 12.84 2.56 -7.36
C GLU A 145 13.19 3.19 -8.71
N LYS A 146 12.46 2.84 -9.78
CA LYS A 146 12.81 3.26 -11.15
C LYS A 146 12.34 4.66 -11.52
N SER A 147 11.14 5.06 -11.07
CA SER A 147 10.48 6.30 -11.52
C SER A 147 10.57 7.42 -10.50
N VAL A 148 10.49 7.10 -9.20
CA VAL A 148 10.56 8.10 -8.12
C VAL A 148 11.98 8.21 -7.54
N GLN A 149 12.85 7.22 -7.82
CA GLN A 149 14.23 7.13 -7.32
C GLN A 149 14.31 7.10 -5.78
N VAL A 150 13.32 6.46 -5.15
CA VAL A 150 13.27 6.25 -3.70
C VAL A 150 13.22 4.75 -3.44
N PRO A 151 14.35 4.12 -3.03
CA PRO A 151 14.35 2.71 -2.63
C PRO A 151 13.27 2.48 -1.57
N SER A 152 12.35 1.57 -1.86
CA SER A 152 11.17 1.34 -1.05
C SER A 152 10.93 -0.15 -0.84
N HIS A 153 10.51 -0.53 0.37
CA HIS A 153 9.93 -1.83 0.67
C HIS A 153 8.46 -1.65 1.03
N LEU A 154 7.59 -2.49 0.48
CA LEU A 154 6.15 -2.42 0.66
C LEU A 154 5.60 -3.81 0.93
N ALA A 155 4.95 -3.99 2.08
CA ALA A 155 4.13 -5.16 2.35
C ALA A 155 2.67 -4.74 2.51
N LEU A 156 1.78 -5.49 1.88
CA LEU A 156 0.34 -5.25 1.87
C LEU A 156 -0.36 -6.54 2.27
N CYS A 157 -1.37 -6.42 3.12
CA CYS A 157 -2.19 -7.54 3.55
C CYS A 157 -3.66 -7.14 3.62
N SER A 158 -4.55 -8.08 3.41
CA SER A 158 -5.99 -7.86 3.53
C SER A 158 -6.73 -9.17 3.79
N ASP A 159 -7.85 -9.03 4.50
CA ASP A 159 -8.83 -10.08 4.70
C ASP A 159 -10.25 -9.50 4.67
N ALA A 160 -11.24 -10.27 5.14
CA ALA A 160 -12.63 -9.85 5.14
C ALA A 160 -12.93 -8.69 6.11
N PHE A 161 -12.08 -8.45 7.10
CA PHE A 161 -12.32 -7.49 8.18
C PHE A 161 -11.45 -6.25 8.08
N LEU A 162 -10.19 -6.38 7.63
CA LEU A 162 -9.28 -5.26 7.50
C LEU A 162 -8.40 -5.35 6.25
N CYS A 163 -7.88 -4.21 5.84
CA CYS A 163 -6.69 -4.16 4.99
C CYS A 163 -5.62 -3.26 5.64
N GLY A 164 -4.36 -3.54 5.32
CA GLY A 164 -3.26 -2.81 5.91
C GLY A 164 -1.94 -3.08 5.20
N GLY A 165 -0.88 -2.49 5.74
CA GLY A 165 0.44 -2.59 5.15
C GLY A 165 1.47 -1.76 5.86
N ILE A 166 2.72 -1.95 5.44
CA ILE A 166 3.87 -1.18 5.88
C ILE A 166 4.66 -0.73 4.66
N LEU A 167 5.01 0.55 4.64
CA LEU A 167 5.91 1.14 3.65
C LEU A 167 7.18 1.58 4.36
N LEU A 168 8.34 1.17 3.87
CA LEU A 168 9.66 1.63 4.27
C LEU A 168 10.30 2.36 3.09
N GLN A 169 10.92 3.51 3.33
CA GLN A 169 11.60 4.28 2.29
C GLN A 169 12.90 4.86 2.82
N GLN A 170 13.96 4.79 2.01
CA GLN A 170 15.19 5.53 2.32
C GLN A 170 14.94 7.04 2.23
N MET A 171 15.56 7.80 3.13
CA MET A 171 15.43 9.25 3.21
C MET A 171 16.20 9.91 2.05
N PRO A 172 15.56 10.76 1.22
CA PRO A 172 16.25 11.47 0.15
C PRO A 172 17.36 12.38 0.67
N GLY A 173 18.50 12.40 -0.01
CA GLY A 173 19.63 13.28 0.33
C GLY A 173 20.49 12.80 1.51
N GLU A 174 20.11 11.71 2.17
CA GLU A 174 20.91 11.06 3.21
C GLU A 174 21.86 10.02 2.61
N LYS A 175 22.84 9.58 3.42
CA LYS A 175 23.72 8.48 3.01
C LYS A 175 22.87 7.21 2.79
N PRO A 176 23.02 6.51 1.64
CA PRO A 176 22.32 5.26 1.41
C PRO A 176 22.57 4.26 2.53
N VAL A 177 21.51 3.56 2.92
CA VAL A 177 21.57 2.48 3.90
C VAL A 177 22.40 1.33 3.32
N GLY A 178 23.17 0.65 4.17
CA GLY A 178 23.93 -0.53 3.74
C GLY A 178 23.01 -1.59 3.14
N GLU A 179 23.47 -2.28 2.09
CA GLU A 179 22.64 -3.26 1.35
C GLU A 179 22.10 -4.36 2.26
N ASP A 180 22.90 -4.83 3.23
CA ASP A 180 22.49 -5.85 4.19
C ASP A 180 21.39 -5.35 5.15
N ASP A 181 21.52 -4.13 5.67
CA ASP A 181 20.51 -3.52 6.53
C ASP A 181 19.22 -3.29 5.76
N TRP A 182 19.31 -2.75 4.54
CA TRP A 182 18.15 -2.50 3.70
C TRP A 182 17.39 -3.79 3.39
N ARG A 183 18.11 -4.84 2.97
CA ARG A 183 17.54 -6.16 2.72
C ARG A 183 16.93 -6.78 3.97
N ARG A 184 17.57 -6.63 5.14
CA ARG A 184 17.04 -7.11 6.43
C ARG A 184 15.72 -6.42 6.77
N LEU A 185 15.65 -5.09 6.67
CA LEU A 185 14.43 -4.34 6.94
C LEU A 185 13.29 -4.76 6.01
N GLY A 186 13.56 -4.95 4.71
CA GLY A 186 12.59 -5.47 3.76
C GLY A 186 12.10 -6.88 4.11
N ALA A 187 13.02 -7.77 4.48
CA ALA A 187 12.68 -9.14 4.88
C ALA A 187 11.81 -9.18 6.14
N LEU A 188 12.12 -8.34 7.15
CA LEU A 188 11.32 -8.22 8.38
C LEU A 188 9.93 -7.63 8.09
N GLY A 189 9.86 -6.49 7.40
CA GLY A 189 8.59 -5.86 7.04
C GLY A 189 7.70 -6.75 6.15
N GLY A 190 8.30 -7.55 5.28
CA GLY A 190 7.62 -8.53 4.43
C GLY A 190 6.95 -9.69 5.18
N THR A 191 7.21 -9.85 6.48
CA THR A 191 6.52 -10.86 7.31
C THR A 191 5.16 -10.42 7.83
N LEU A 192 4.79 -9.15 7.64
CA LEU A 192 3.53 -8.56 8.12
C LEU A 192 2.30 -9.36 7.65
N ARG A 193 1.40 -9.68 8.59
CA ARG A 193 0.11 -10.31 8.34
C ARG A 193 -1.04 -9.48 8.90
N THR A 194 -2.26 -9.80 8.50
CA THR A 194 -3.45 -9.11 9.03
C THR A 194 -3.61 -9.35 10.52
N GLU A 195 -3.22 -10.53 11.04
CA GLU A 195 -3.29 -10.83 12.47
C GLU A 195 -2.40 -9.89 13.31
N ASP A 196 -1.25 -9.48 12.77
CA ASP A 196 -0.32 -8.60 13.46
C ASP A 196 -0.88 -7.18 13.66
N LEU A 197 -1.80 -6.75 12.79
CA LEU A 197 -2.47 -5.43 12.85
C LEU A 197 -3.62 -5.40 13.88
N LEU A 198 -4.15 -6.56 14.28
CA LEU A 198 -5.18 -6.65 15.31
C LEU A 198 -4.59 -6.53 16.73
N ASP A 199 -3.33 -6.92 16.88
CA ASP A 199 -2.64 -7.08 18.16
C ASP A 199 -2.07 -5.77 18.72
N GLY A 200 -2.98 -4.88 19.13
CA GLY A 200 -2.65 -3.76 20.02
C GLY A 200 -2.36 -2.42 19.32
N ALA A 201 -1.29 -1.74 19.76
CA ALA A 201 -0.88 -0.45 19.25
C ALA A 201 0.24 -0.60 18.21
N THR A 202 0.32 0.32 17.25
CA THR A 202 1.36 0.29 16.19
C THR A 202 2.78 0.22 16.75
N SER A 203 3.05 0.86 17.89
CA SER A 203 4.36 0.77 18.56
C SER A 203 4.73 -0.66 18.95
N THR A 204 3.77 -1.47 19.39
CA THR A 204 3.99 -2.88 19.73
C THR A 204 4.29 -3.70 18.48
N LEU A 205 3.59 -3.43 17.37
CA LEU A 205 3.88 -4.06 16.07
C LEU A 205 5.31 -3.73 15.61
N LEU A 206 5.69 -2.46 15.65
CA LEU A 206 7.03 -2.02 15.22
C LEU A 206 8.14 -2.64 16.08
N GLN A 207 7.94 -2.75 17.40
CA GLN A 207 8.88 -3.43 18.29
C GLN A 207 8.98 -4.95 18.03
N LYS A 208 7.89 -5.60 17.59
CA LYS A 208 7.91 -7.01 17.19
C LYS A 208 8.65 -7.22 15.87
N LEU A 209 8.39 -6.38 14.87
CA LEU A 209 8.98 -6.50 13.53
C LEU A 209 10.46 -6.09 13.50
N PHE A 210 10.81 -5.01 14.19
CA PHE A 210 12.15 -4.40 14.17
C PHE A 210 12.78 -4.41 15.56
N VAL A 211 12.82 -5.59 16.19
CA VAL A 211 13.28 -5.77 17.59
C VAL A 211 14.71 -5.29 17.83
N GLU A 212 15.56 -5.29 16.80
CA GLU A 212 16.95 -4.88 16.86
C GLU A 212 17.17 -3.39 16.51
N ASP A 213 16.11 -2.67 16.15
CA ASP A 213 16.18 -1.29 15.67
C ASP A 213 15.46 -0.32 16.62
N ASP A 214 16.07 0.84 16.87
CA ASP A 214 15.42 1.94 17.56
C ASP A 214 14.44 2.65 16.60
N VAL A 215 13.16 2.36 16.78
CA VAL A 215 12.06 2.93 15.97
C VAL A 215 11.24 3.91 16.80
N ARG A 216 11.05 5.11 16.24
CA ARG A 216 10.24 6.17 16.84
C ARG A 216 9.02 6.50 15.99
N VAL A 217 7.86 6.48 16.63
CA VAL A 217 6.56 6.93 16.08
C VAL A 217 6.41 8.43 16.25
#